data_AF-A0A1G9DK15-F1
#
_entry.id   AF-A0A1G9DK15-F1
#
_cell.length_a   1.000
_cell.length_b   1.000
_cell.length_c   1.000
_cell.angle_alpha   90.00
_cell.angle_beta   90.00
_cell.angle_gamma   90.00
#
_symmetry.space_group_name_H-M   'P 1'
#
loop_
_entity.id
_entity.type
_entity.pdbx_description
1 polymer ?
#
loop_
_entity_poly.entity_id
_entity_poly.type
_entity_poly.pdbx_seq_one_letter_code
_entity_poly.pdbx_strand_id
1 'polypeptide(L)'
;MTRPDRPESPDIEITASAGARELRFEERPDVTVERTARPTGESASGSNRTNLPDEVTTHVTYQDIHIDFRVAARAVHPEDALPSGRHGRR
;
A
#
# COMPACT_ATOMS: atom_id res chain seq x y z
N MET A 1 -11.63 4.47 -7.76
CA MET A 1 -11.52 4.14 -6.32
C MET A 1 -10.53 5.08 -5.67
N THR A 2 -10.69 5.35 -4.36
CA THR A 2 -9.93 6.36 -3.60
C THR A 2 -8.47 5.94 -3.44
N ARG A 3 -7.53 6.87 -3.67
CA ARG A 3 -6.10 6.71 -3.41
C ARG A 3 -5.91 6.28 -1.94
N PRO A 4 -5.06 5.29 -1.63
CA PRO A 4 -4.86 4.87 -0.24
C PRO A 4 -4.44 6.06 0.64
N ASP A 5 -5.01 6.14 1.85
CA ASP A 5 -4.69 7.18 2.83
C ASP A 5 -3.19 7.26 3.05
N ARG A 6 -2.65 8.48 2.92
CA ARG A 6 -1.22 8.78 2.90
C ARG A 6 -0.82 9.45 4.22
N PRO A 7 0.34 9.12 4.82
CA PRO A 7 0.99 10.03 5.75
C PRO A 7 1.44 11.30 4.98
N GLU A 8 1.02 12.49 5.42
CA GLU A 8 1.18 13.76 4.67
C GLU A 8 2.62 14.02 4.19
N SER A 9 3.63 13.53 4.92
CA SER A 9 5.07 13.66 4.61
C SER A 9 5.80 12.32 4.79
N PRO A 10 5.84 11.44 3.78
CA PRO A 10 6.60 10.19 3.85
C PRO A 10 8.10 10.46 3.64
N ASP A 11 8.95 9.75 4.39
CA ASP A 11 10.41 9.80 4.19
C ASP A 11 10.83 8.95 2.98
N ILE A 12 10.11 7.85 2.76
CA ILE A 12 10.35 6.92 1.65
C ILE A 12 9.03 6.63 0.94
N GLU A 13 9.08 6.67 -0.39
CA GLU A 13 7.98 6.32 -1.27
C GLU A 13 8.49 5.46 -2.43
N ILE A 14 7.83 4.32 -2.66
CA ILE A 14 8.09 3.43 -3.80
C ILE A 14 6.79 3.27 -4.57
N THR A 15 6.88 3.38 -5.89
CA THR A 15 5.77 3.20 -6.81
C THR A 15 6.11 2.15 -7.86
N ALA A 16 5.10 1.44 -8.34
CA ALA A 16 5.20 0.50 -9.43
C ALA A 16 3.92 0.56 -10.27
N SER A 17 4.06 0.47 -11.59
CA SER A 17 2.92 0.46 -12.50
C SER A 17 3.00 -0.77 -13.40
N ALA A 18 1.86 -1.40 -13.63
CA ALA A 18 1.70 -2.51 -14.55
C ALA A 18 0.48 -2.29 -15.45
N GLY A 19 0.57 -2.72 -16.70
CA GLY A 19 -0.54 -2.63 -17.64
C GLY A 19 -0.54 -3.76 -18.65
N ALA A 20 -1.73 -4.08 -19.16
CA ALA A 20 -1.93 -5.11 -20.17
C ALA A 20 -3.11 -4.74 -21.07
N ARG A 21 -3.01 -5.03 -22.37
CA ARG A 21 -4.13 -4.86 -23.31
C ARG A 21 -5.22 -5.88 -23.05
N GLU A 22 -4.84 -7.12 -22.81
CA GLU A 22 -5.74 -8.22 -22.46
C GLU A 22 -5.08 -9.10 -21.39
N LEU A 23 -5.88 -9.55 -20.42
CA LEU A 23 -5.47 -10.52 -19.41
C LEU A 23 -6.64 -11.44 -19.06
N ARG A 24 -6.35 -12.73 -18.99
CA ARG A 24 -7.31 -13.74 -18.56
C ARG A 24 -6.65 -14.63 -17.51
N PHE A 25 -7.40 -14.90 -16.45
CA PHE A 25 -6.97 -15.76 -15.36
C PHE A 25 -7.62 -17.13 -15.54
N GLU A 26 -6.83 -18.18 -15.75
CA GLU A 26 -7.34 -19.55 -15.76
C GLU A 26 -7.69 -20.02 -14.33
N GLU A 27 -6.91 -19.55 -13.35
CA GLU A 27 -7.16 -19.79 -11.92
C GLU A 27 -7.18 -18.46 -11.16
N ARG A 28 -7.99 -18.40 -10.10
CA ARG A 28 -8.06 -17.20 -9.27
C ARG A 28 -6.76 -17.07 -8.46
N PRO A 29 -6.03 -15.95 -8.57
CA PRO A 29 -4.78 -15.78 -7.84
C PRO A 29 -5.06 -15.62 -6.33
N ASP A 30 -4.28 -16.33 -5.52
CA ASP A 30 -4.20 -16.12 -4.08
C ASP A 30 -3.05 -15.16 -3.79
N VAL A 31 -3.36 -13.95 -3.32
CA VAL A 31 -2.40 -12.86 -3.17
C VAL A 31 -2.44 -12.33 -1.75
N THR A 32 -1.30 -12.41 -1.06
CA THR A 32 -1.08 -11.78 0.24
C THR A 32 0.05 -10.76 0.14
N VAL A 33 -0.13 -9.59 0.76
CA VAL A 33 0.90 -8.55 0.85
C VAL A 33 1.36 -8.45 2.30
N GLU A 34 2.58 -8.89 2.57
CA GLU A 34 3.20 -8.78 3.89
C GLU A 34 4.10 -7.54 3.95
N ARG A 35 4.10 -6.85 5.08
CA ARG A 35 4.90 -5.65 5.30
C ARG A 35 5.53 -5.70 6.68
N THR A 36 6.80 -5.33 6.75
CA THR A 36 7.52 -5.14 8.02
C THR A 36 8.25 -3.82 7.97
N ALA A 37 8.02 -2.94 8.95
CA ALA A 37 8.75 -1.69 9.12
C ALA A 37 9.49 -1.72 10.47
N ARG A 38 10.79 -1.37 10.45
CA ARG A 38 11.62 -1.18 11.66
C ARG A 38 12.56 0.02 11.44
N PRO A 39 12.65 0.99 12.38
CA PRO A 39 11.88 1.11 13.63
C PRO A 39 10.37 1.30 13.39
N THR A 40 9.57 1.08 14.43
CA THR A 40 8.10 1.23 14.35
C THR A 40 7.76 2.63 13.83
N GLY A 41 6.99 2.71 12.76
CA GLY A 41 6.63 3.96 12.09
C GLY A 41 5.32 3.82 11.32
N GLU A 42 4.83 4.93 10.79
CA GLU A 42 3.61 4.94 9.98
C GLU A 42 3.92 4.41 8.59
N SER A 43 3.09 3.48 8.10
CA SER A 43 3.32 2.88 6.80
C SER A 43 2.00 2.54 6.10
N ALA A 44 1.82 3.06 4.88
CA ALA A 44 0.62 2.85 4.08
C ALA A 44 0.96 2.25 2.71
N SER A 45 0.10 1.40 2.18
CA SER A 45 0.26 0.78 0.87
C SER A 45 -1.10 0.56 0.23
N GLY A 46 -1.15 0.60 -1.10
CA GLY A 46 -2.34 0.23 -1.83
C GLY A 46 -2.13 0.30 -3.33
N SER A 47 -3.16 -0.13 -4.06
CA SER A 47 -3.19 -0.06 -5.52
C SER A 47 -4.41 0.69 -6.00
N ASN A 48 -4.25 1.50 -7.05
CA ASN A 48 -5.36 1.94 -7.88
C ASN A 48 -5.44 1.03 -9.11
N ARG A 49 -6.64 0.58 -9.46
CA ARG A 49 -6.88 -0.36 -10.56
C ARG A 49 -7.91 0.24 -11.51
N THR A 50 -7.61 0.15 -12.79
CA THR A 50 -8.54 0.48 -13.89
C THR A 50 -8.84 -0.79 -14.66
N ASN A 51 -10.12 -1.04 -14.92
CA ASN A 51 -10.65 -2.21 -15.65
C ASN A 51 -10.25 -3.58 -15.08
N LEU A 52 -9.80 -3.62 -13.82
CA LEU A 52 -9.54 -4.86 -13.10
C LEU A 52 -10.10 -4.75 -11.67
N PRO A 53 -11.02 -5.63 -11.26
CA PRO A 53 -11.58 -5.63 -9.91
C PRO A 53 -10.55 -6.11 -8.87
N ASP A 54 -10.89 -5.94 -7.59
CA ASP A 54 -10.10 -6.50 -6.50
C ASP A 54 -10.15 -8.03 -6.49
N GLU A 55 -11.35 -8.58 -6.75
CA GLU A 55 -11.62 -10.00 -6.92
C GLU A 55 -11.89 -10.33 -8.39
N VAL A 56 -10.96 -11.05 -9.02
CA VAL A 56 -11.08 -11.47 -10.42
C VAL A 56 -11.89 -12.75 -10.55
N THR A 57 -12.61 -12.87 -11.66
CA THR A 57 -13.35 -14.07 -12.05
C THR A 57 -12.54 -14.87 -13.06
N THR A 58 -12.50 -16.20 -12.89
CA THR A 58 -11.78 -17.08 -13.81
C THR A 58 -12.43 -17.08 -15.19
N HIS A 59 -11.61 -17.27 -16.22
CA HIS A 59 -12.00 -17.34 -17.63
C HIS A 59 -12.66 -16.07 -18.22
N VAL A 60 -12.69 -14.96 -17.48
CA VAL A 60 -13.05 -13.63 -17.99
C VAL A 60 -11.82 -12.96 -18.56
N THR A 61 -11.95 -12.42 -19.78
CA THR A 61 -10.91 -11.57 -20.39
C THR A 61 -11.15 -10.13 -20.01
N TYR A 62 -10.22 -9.55 -19.25
CA TYR A 62 -10.19 -8.14 -18.92
C TYR A 62 -9.37 -7.38 -19.98
N GLN A 63 -9.76 -6.15 -20.29
CA GLN A 63 -9.14 -5.34 -21.34
C GLN A 63 -8.68 -3.98 -20.80
N ASP A 64 -7.65 -3.42 -21.44
CA ASP A 64 -7.09 -2.10 -21.14
C ASP A 64 -6.86 -1.89 -19.63
N ILE A 65 -6.09 -2.81 -19.05
CA ILE A 65 -5.82 -2.91 -17.62
C ILE A 65 -4.67 -1.99 -17.27
N HIS A 66 -4.85 -1.22 -16.19
CA HIS A 66 -3.81 -0.44 -15.56
C HIS A 66 -3.86 -0.60 -14.04
N ILE A 67 -2.71 -0.85 -13.44
CA ILE A 67 -2.53 -1.00 -12.01
C ILE A 67 -1.38 -0.10 -11.58
N ASP A 68 -1.67 0.83 -10.68
CA ASP A 68 -0.67 1.66 -10.02
C ASP A 68 -0.58 1.26 -8.56
N PHE A 69 0.55 0.70 -8.17
CA PHE A 69 0.86 0.34 -6.80
C PHE A 69 1.75 1.40 -6.15
N ARG A 70 1.51 1.65 -4.86
CA ARG A 70 2.31 2.55 -4.04
C ARG A 70 2.49 2.01 -2.65
N VAL A 71 3.69 2.20 -2.11
CA VAL A 71 3.99 2.05 -0.69
C VAL A 71 4.73 3.29 -0.20
N ALA A 72 4.30 3.82 0.94
CA ALA A 72 4.90 4.98 1.58
C ALA A 72 5.11 4.68 3.07
N ALA A 73 6.21 5.18 3.61
CA ALA A 73 6.55 5.03 5.02
C ALA A 73 7.18 6.31 5.57
N ARG A 74 6.91 6.56 6.85
CA ARG A 74 7.56 7.59 7.65
C ARG A 74 8.18 6.94 8.87
N ALA A 75 9.47 7.18 9.08
CA ALA A 75 10.15 6.80 10.30
C ALA A 75 9.73 7.76 11.42
N VAL A 76 9.36 7.19 12.57
CA VAL A 76 9.15 7.97 13.79
C VAL A 76 10.36 7.74 14.67
N HIS A 77 10.95 8.83 15.19
CA HIS A 77 12.08 8.67 16.09
C HIS A 77 11.58 8.00 17.39
N PRO A 78 12.30 7.01 17.96
CA PRO A 78 11.81 6.27 19.12
C PRO A 78 11.51 7.16 20.34
N GLU A 79 12.15 8.33 20.43
CA GLU A 79 11.90 9.32 21.48
C GLU A 79 10.59 10.11 21.31
N ASP A 80 10.09 10.21 20.08
CA ASP A 80 8.80 10.84 19.75
C ASP A 80 7.62 9.87 19.95
N ALA A 81 7.90 8.56 20.07
CA ALA A 81 6.89 7.50 20.20
C ALA A 81 6.45 7.23 21.65
N LEU A 82 7.16 7.77 22.65
CA LEU A 82 6.75 7.67 24.06
C LEU A 82 5.90 8.89 24.43
N PRO A 83 4.70 8.73 25.04
CA PRO A 83 4.04 9.88 25.64
C PRO A 83 4.99 10.45 26.69
N SER A 84 5.41 11.70 26.50
CA SER A 84 6.31 12.40 27.39
C SER A 84 5.79 12.29 28.82
N GLY A 85 6.37 11.37 29.58
CA GLY A 85 6.06 11.15 30.98
C GLY A 85 6.27 12.46 31.72
N ARG A 86 5.22 12.94 32.37
CA ARG A 86 5.19 14.19 33.13
C ARG A 86 6.29 14.16 34.19
N HIS A 87 7.47 14.67 33.87
CA HIS A 87 8.53 14.88 34.85
C HIS A 87 8.25 16.17 35.62
N GLY A 88 7.20 16.13 36.45
CA GLY A 88 6.91 17.16 37.44
C GLY A 88 7.55 16.77 38.76
N ARG A 89 8.86 16.96 38.90
CA ARG A 89 9.50 17.09 40.22
C ARG A 89 9.24 18.50 40.75
N ARG A 90 8.49 18.62 41.83
CA ARG A 90 8.81 19.40 43.04
C ARG A 90 7.65 19.36 44.03
#